data_AF-A0A1B7MI40-F1
#
_entry.id   AF-A0A1B7MI40-F1
#
_cell.length_a   1.000
_cell.length_b   1.000
_cell.length_c   1.000
_cell.angle_alpha   90.00
_cell.angle_beta   90.00
_cell.angle_gamma   90.00
#
_symmetry.space_group_name_H-M   'P 1'
#
loop_
_entity.id
_entity.type
_entity.pdbx_description
1 polymer ?
#
loop_
_entity_poly.entity_id
_entity_poly.type
_entity_poly.pdbx_seq_one_letter_code
_entity_poly.pdbx_strand_id
1 'polypeptide(L)'
;MAKAISDSGYLGEVFQGIIFPTQVSGSIPLYRLYNPTTMDHLYTTSTAQKESAAAQDGYRYEGIAGYLYESDVCDSVPLYHLYSYAGTDNSYTIDEEEAISAAAHDGYTMVGNAGWVIPTYESQTVTTMVIPTFKSQTVTIMVIPTYESQIVTIPVSSPSEVASMCIQCD
;
A
#
# COMPACT_ATOMS: atom_id res chain seq x y z
N MET A 1 11.54 -2.51 -8.93
CA MET A 1 11.50 -2.61 -7.45
C MET A 1 12.56 -3.58 -6.94
N ALA A 2 13.84 -3.23 -7.07
CA ALA A 2 14.94 -4.02 -6.53
C ALA A 2 16.20 -3.15 -6.45
N LYS A 3 16.17 -2.06 -5.67
CA LYS A 3 17.40 -1.35 -5.27
C LYS A 3 17.22 -0.32 -4.15
N ALA A 4 16.62 -0.73 -3.02
CA ALA A 4 16.65 0.06 -1.80
C ALA A 4 16.82 -0.83 -0.55
N ILE A 5 17.53 -1.96 -0.69
CA ILE A 5 17.95 -2.80 0.43
C ILE A 5 19.47 -2.85 0.42
N SER A 6 20.09 -1.89 1.11
CA SER A 6 21.37 -2.03 1.84
C SER A 6 21.91 -0.65 2.16
N ASP A 7 21.59 -0.10 3.34
CA ASP A 7 22.63 0.51 4.20
C ASP A 7 22.22 1.02 5.60
N SER A 8 20.98 0.83 6.09
CA SER A 8 20.64 1.38 7.42
C SER A 8 19.65 0.56 8.26
N GLY A 9 19.79 -0.76 8.30
CA GLY A 9 19.16 -1.55 9.37
C GLY A 9 17.63 -1.63 9.35
N TYR A 10 16.98 -1.29 8.23
CA TYR A 10 15.55 -1.59 8.05
C TYR A 10 15.38 -3.10 7.93
N LEU A 11 14.76 -3.70 8.96
CA LEU A 11 14.15 -5.02 8.83
C LEU A 11 13.12 -4.89 7.70
N GLY A 12 13.27 -5.69 6.66
CA GLY A 12 12.34 -5.70 5.53
C GLY A 12 10.99 -6.18 6.01
N GLU A 13 10.14 -5.25 6.43
CA GLU A 13 8.72 -5.52 6.63
C GLU A 13 8.07 -5.73 5.26
N VAL A 14 7.03 -6.55 5.29
CA VAL A 14 6.54 -7.33 4.17
C VAL A 14 5.96 -6.41 3.09
N PHE A 15 6.65 -6.35 1.94
CA PHE A 15 6.12 -6.05 0.60
C PHE A 15 5.06 -4.92 0.53
N GLN A 16 5.52 -3.66 0.56
CA GLN A 16 4.65 -2.49 0.54
C GLN A 16 4.36 -1.99 -0.89
N GLY A 17 3.28 -2.51 -1.47
CA GLY A 17 2.57 -1.97 -2.64
C GLY A 17 3.29 -2.04 -4.00
N ILE A 18 2.52 -2.24 -5.08
CA ILE A 18 3.02 -2.15 -6.47
C ILE A 18 2.71 -0.77 -7.06
N ILE A 19 3.77 -0.15 -7.59
CA ILE A 19 3.70 0.96 -8.55
C ILE A 19 3.94 0.38 -9.95
N PHE A 20 3.23 0.89 -10.95
CA PHE A 20 3.36 0.39 -12.32
C PHE A 20 4.67 0.88 -12.95
N PRO A 21 5.39 0.05 -13.72
CA PRO A 21 6.60 0.46 -14.43
C PRO A 21 6.30 1.33 -15.66
N THR A 22 5.08 1.26 -16.17
CA THR A 22 4.58 1.99 -17.34
C THR A 22 3.23 2.60 -17.03
N GLN A 23 2.88 3.69 -17.71
CA GLN A 23 1.57 4.32 -17.54
C GLN A 23 0.44 3.37 -17.96
N VAL A 24 -0.59 3.29 -17.12
CA VAL A 24 -1.83 2.55 -17.37
C VAL A 24 -3.00 3.52 -17.30
N SER A 25 -4.18 3.10 -17.78
CA SER A 25 -5.37 3.96 -17.72
C SER A 25 -5.70 4.31 -16.26
N GLY A 26 -5.88 5.60 -15.97
CA GLY A 26 -6.16 6.09 -14.62
C GLY A 26 -4.95 6.23 -13.70
N SER A 27 -3.73 6.01 -14.21
CA SER A 27 -2.50 6.23 -13.44
C SER A 27 -1.74 7.50 -13.82
N ILE A 28 -1.13 8.10 -12.80
CA ILE A 28 -0.33 9.32 -12.86
C ILE A 28 1.14 9.03 -12.49
N PRO A 29 2.10 9.80 -13.03
CA PRO A 29 3.50 9.59 -12.76
C PRO A 29 3.87 9.93 -11.31
N LEU A 30 4.64 9.05 -10.68
CA LEU A 30 5.33 9.30 -9.42
C LEU A 30 6.75 9.76 -9.73
N TYR A 31 7.03 11.03 -9.48
CA TYR A 31 8.36 11.63 -9.65
C TYR A 31 9.25 11.30 -8.46
N ARG A 32 10.52 10.98 -8.73
CA ARG A 32 11.56 10.84 -7.72
C ARG A 32 12.56 11.98 -7.83
N LEU A 33 12.86 12.60 -6.70
CA LEU A 33 13.90 13.58 -6.57
C LEU A 33 14.83 13.19 -5.42
N TYR A 34 16.11 13.55 -5.53
CA TYR A 34 17.13 13.26 -4.52
C TYR A 34 17.83 14.55 -4.07
N ASN A 35 17.90 14.78 -2.77
CA ASN A 35 18.67 15.87 -2.20
C ASN A 35 20.02 15.36 -1.68
N PRO A 36 21.15 15.68 -2.33
CA PRO A 36 22.46 15.20 -1.89
C PRO A 36 22.94 15.84 -0.58
N THR A 37 22.32 16.94 -0.14
CA THR A 37 22.68 17.64 1.11
C THR A 37 22.07 16.96 2.32
N THR A 38 20.77 16.64 2.26
CA THR A 38 20.05 15.95 3.33
C THR A 38 20.10 14.43 3.19
N MET A 39 20.60 13.92 2.05
CA MET A 39 20.62 12.49 1.69
C MET A 39 19.22 11.86 1.61
N ASP A 40 18.21 12.66 1.30
CA ASP A 40 16.80 12.27 1.30
C ASP A 40 16.21 12.15 -0.11
N HIS A 41 15.19 11.30 -0.26
CA HIS A 41 14.40 11.15 -1.48
C HIS A 41 12.97 11.69 -1.30
N LEU A 42 12.55 12.55 -2.22
CA LEU A 42 11.17 13.00 -2.33
C LEU A 42 10.47 12.23 -3.46
N TYR A 43 9.35 11.60 -3.12
CA TYR A 43 8.41 11.01 -4.07
C TYR A 43 7.13 11.84 -4.14
N THR A 44 6.78 12.32 -5.33
CA THR A 44 5.59 13.17 -5.49
C THR A 44 4.91 12.95 -6.83
N THR A 45 3.58 13.02 -6.84
CA THR A 45 2.77 13.07 -8.06
C THR A 45 2.50 14.52 -8.49
N SER A 46 2.78 15.50 -7.63
CA SER A 46 2.57 16.92 -7.91
C SER A 46 3.71 17.50 -8.72
N THR A 47 3.39 17.93 -9.94
CA THR A 47 4.34 18.65 -10.81
C THR A 47 4.82 19.94 -10.15
N ALA A 48 3.94 20.65 -9.44
CA ALA A 48 4.29 21.89 -8.74
C ALA A 48 5.26 21.65 -7.57
N GLN A 49 5.05 20.58 -6.79
CA GLN A 49 5.97 20.23 -5.70
C GLN A 49 7.34 19.80 -6.23
N LYS A 50 7.36 18.99 -7.30
CA LYS A 50 8.59 18.60 -8.00
C LYS A 50 9.37 19.84 -8.47
N GLU A 51 8.70 20.81 -9.09
CA GLU A 51 9.33 22.03 -9.59
C GLU A 51 9.83 22.94 -8.46
N SER A 52 9.04 23.10 -7.40
CA SER A 52 9.46 23.86 -6.21
C SER A 52 10.66 23.23 -5.53
N ALA A 53 10.62 21.91 -5.30
CA ALA A 53 11.71 21.18 -4.64
C ALA A 53 13.01 21.25 -5.44
N ALA A 54 12.92 21.18 -6.78
CA ALA A 54 14.08 21.30 -7.65
C ALA A 54 14.64 22.72 -7.73
N ALA A 55 13.78 23.74 -7.67
CA ALA A 55 14.18 25.13 -7.81
C ALA A 55 14.66 25.77 -6.49
N GLN A 56 14.09 25.35 -5.36
CA GLN A 56 14.22 26.06 -4.08
C GLN A 56 14.84 25.20 -2.98
N ASP A 57 14.54 23.90 -2.96
CA ASP A 57 14.88 23.02 -1.82
C ASP A 57 16.13 22.16 -2.06
N GLY A 58 16.81 22.33 -3.20
CA GLY A 58 18.07 21.66 -3.52
C GLY A 58 17.93 20.20 -3.98
N TYR A 59 16.70 19.75 -4.26
CA TYR A 59 16.46 18.42 -4.80
C TYR A 59 16.86 18.34 -6.28
N ARG A 60 17.34 17.18 -6.70
CA ARG A 60 17.67 16.86 -8.10
C ARG A 60 16.64 15.89 -8.63
N TYR A 61 15.96 16.27 -9.70
CA TYR A 61 15.02 15.37 -10.36
C TYR A 61 15.75 14.17 -10.97
N GLU A 62 15.34 12.96 -10.59
CA GLU A 62 15.95 11.71 -11.05
C GLU A 62 15.10 10.97 -12.09
N GLY A 63 13.85 11.39 -12.29
CA GLY A 63 12.93 10.80 -13.25
C GLY A 63 11.63 10.32 -12.63
N ILE A 64 10.89 9.52 -13.40
CA ILE A 64 9.67 8.84 -12.96
C ILE A 64 10.08 7.53 -12.30
N ALA A 65 9.74 7.36 -11.02
CA ALA A 65 9.96 6.10 -10.31
C ALA A 65 8.95 5.02 -10.72
N GLY A 66 7.73 5.43 -11.06
CA GLY A 66 6.66 4.57 -11.54
C GLY A 66 5.35 5.33 -11.67
N TYR A 67 4.24 4.61 -11.72
CA TYR A 67 2.90 5.19 -11.83
C TYR A 67 1.99 4.64 -10.73
N LEU A 68 1.14 5.52 -10.19
CA LEU A 68 0.17 5.26 -9.14
C LEU A 68 -1.23 5.60 -9.66
N TYR A 69 -2.28 5.01 -9.09
CA TYR A 69 -3.63 5.49 -9.40
C TYR A 69 -3.84 6.89 -8.78
N GLU A 70 -4.52 7.76 -9.53
CA GLU A 70 -4.84 9.14 -9.09
C GLU A 70 -5.98 9.18 -8.07
N SER A 71 -6.79 8.13 -8.03
CA SER A 71 -7.92 8.00 -7.13
C SER A 71 -8.01 6.56 -6.65
N ASP A 72 -8.84 6.34 -5.64
CA ASP A 72 -9.21 5.01 -5.19
C ASP A 72 -9.80 4.18 -6.34
N VAL A 73 -9.28 2.97 -6.48
CA VAL A 73 -9.76 1.94 -7.40
C VAL A 73 -9.86 0.61 -6.64
N CYS A 74 -10.61 -0.34 -7.21
CA CYS A 74 -10.81 -1.65 -6.59
C CYS A 74 -9.47 -2.31 -6.18
N ASP A 75 -9.44 -2.82 -4.94
CA ASP A 75 -8.26 -3.41 -4.30
C ASP A 75 -7.08 -2.45 -4.10
N SER A 76 -7.25 -1.14 -4.26
CA SER A 76 -6.18 -0.17 -3.98
C SER A 76 -6.24 0.33 -2.54
N VAL A 77 -5.08 0.71 -2.02
CA VAL A 77 -4.93 1.39 -0.73
C VAL A 77 -4.17 2.70 -0.92
N PRO A 78 -4.45 3.74 -0.11
CA PRO A 78 -3.68 4.97 -0.16
C PRO A 78 -2.22 4.73 0.21
N LEU A 79 -1.32 5.42 -0.49
CA LEU A 79 0.08 5.59 -0.10
C LEU A 79 0.20 6.88 0.71
N TYR A 80 0.31 6.75 2.02
CA TYR A 80 0.46 7.86 2.95
C TYR A 80 1.84 8.50 2.82
N HIS A 81 1.89 9.82 2.71
CA HIS A 81 3.11 10.62 2.76
C HIS A 81 3.21 11.33 4.11
N LEU A 82 4.30 11.06 4.82
CA LEU A 82 4.64 11.67 6.09
C LEU A 82 5.92 12.48 5.96
N TYR A 83 5.99 13.61 6.66
CA TYR A 83 7.16 14.47 6.69
C TYR A 83 7.61 14.77 8.11
N SER A 84 8.90 14.60 8.38
CA SER A 84 9.53 15.01 9.63
C SER A 84 10.23 16.35 9.45
N TYR A 85 9.73 17.41 10.09
CA TYR A 85 10.38 18.72 10.07
C TYR A 85 11.69 18.74 10.86
N ALA A 86 11.81 17.90 11.89
CA ALA A 86 13.01 17.83 12.73
C ALA A 86 14.14 17.05 12.04
N GLY A 87 13.79 15.96 11.34
CA GLY A 87 14.74 15.13 10.59
C GLY A 87 14.95 15.56 9.14
N THR A 88 14.10 16.44 8.61
CA THR A 88 14.03 16.78 7.18
C THR A 88 13.94 15.53 6.29
N ASP A 89 13.02 14.64 6.65
CA ASP A 89 12.90 13.29 6.06
C ASP A 89 11.48 13.04 5.54
N ASN A 90 11.39 12.35 4.40
CA ASN A 90 10.13 11.95 3.76
C ASN A 90 9.91 10.45 3.94
N SER A 91 8.79 10.07 4.57
CA SER A 91 8.40 8.68 4.73
C SER A 91 7.11 8.37 3.97
N TYR A 92 7.00 7.13 3.49
CA TYR A 92 5.86 6.65 2.72
C TYR A 92 5.47 5.27 3.20
N THR A 93 4.20 5.07 3.55
CA THR A 93 3.66 3.77 3.97
C THR A 93 2.24 3.57 3.43
N ILE A 94 1.85 2.32 3.27
CA ILE A 94 0.46 1.93 2.95
C ILE A 94 -0.31 1.49 4.20
N ASP A 95 0.38 1.34 5.33
CA ASP A 95 -0.18 0.96 6.61
C ASP A 95 -0.71 2.22 7.31
N GLU A 96 -2.02 2.27 7.52
CA GLU A 96 -2.68 3.41 8.15
C GLU A 96 -2.30 3.53 9.62
N GLU A 97 -2.22 2.40 10.34
CA GLU A 97 -1.81 2.36 11.73
C GLU A 97 -0.36 2.82 11.93
N GLU A 98 0.56 2.43 11.03
CA GLU A 98 1.93 2.93 11.00
C GLU A 98 1.95 4.45 10.79
N ALA A 99 1.18 4.95 9.80
CA ALA A 99 1.10 6.38 9.52
C ALA A 99 0.55 7.18 10.71
N ILE A 100 -0.52 6.68 11.36
CA ILE A 100 -1.13 7.30 12.53
C ILE A 100 -0.15 7.28 13.71
N SER A 101 0.53 6.16 13.97
CA SER A 101 1.51 6.04 15.04
C SER A 101 2.67 7.01 14.85
N ALA A 102 3.24 7.07 13.64
CA ALA A 102 4.33 7.97 13.32
C ALA A 102 3.94 9.44 13.51
N ALA A 103 2.71 9.81 13.11
CA ALA A 103 2.18 11.15 13.30
C ALA A 103 1.89 11.49 14.77
N ALA A 104 1.46 10.51 15.56
CA ALA A 104 1.11 10.71 16.97
C ALA A 104 2.32 10.71 17.92
N HIS A 105 3.36 9.95 17.59
CA HIS A 105 4.42 9.61 18.54
C HIS A 105 5.83 9.86 18.03
N ASP A 106 6.07 9.82 16.72
CA ASP A 106 7.44 9.82 16.16
C ASP A 106 7.84 11.16 15.53
N GLY A 107 7.03 12.21 15.75
CA GLY A 107 7.33 13.57 15.29
C GLY A 107 7.16 13.78 13.78
N TYR A 108 6.48 12.86 13.11
CA TYR A 108 6.05 13.04 11.72
C TYR A 108 4.77 13.86 11.65
N THR A 109 4.55 14.51 10.52
CA THR A 109 3.28 15.12 10.16
C THR A 109 2.75 14.43 8.91
N MET A 110 1.51 13.95 8.96
CA MET A 110 0.85 13.39 7.78
C MET A 110 0.56 14.52 6.79
N VAL A 111 1.22 14.49 5.64
CA VAL A 111 1.11 15.51 4.58
C VAL A 111 -0.13 15.24 3.73
N GLY A 112 -0.43 13.97 3.50
CA GLY A 112 -1.59 13.51 2.74
C GLY A 112 -1.28 12.22 1.99
N ASN A 113 -2.05 11.95 0.94
CA ASN A 113 -1.89 10.76 0.11
C ASN A 113 -1.05 11.11 -1.12
N ALA A 114 0.02 10.34 -1.37
CA ALA A 114 0.83 10.49 -2.58
C ALA A 114 0.12 9.90 -3.83
N GLY A 115 -0.77 8.93 -3.62
CA GLY A 115 -1.59 8.26 -4.62
C GLY A 115 -2.15 6.95 -4.08
N TRP A 116 -2.68 6.10 -4.96
CA TRP A 116 -3.22 4.78 -4.61
C TRP A 116 -2.40 3.67 -5.26
N VAL A 117 -2.07 2.65 -4.47
CA VAL A 117 -1.28 1.48 -4.90
C VAL A 117 -2.07 0.20 -4.69
N ILE A 118 -1.78 -0.80 -5.52
CA ILE A 118 -2.28 -2.15 -5.24
C ILE A 118 -1.37 -2.74 -4.16
N PRO A 119 -1.88 -3.00 -2.94
CA PRO A 119 -1.12 -3.65 -1.89
C PRO A 119 -0.77 -5.05 -2.35
N THR A 120 0.42 -5.47 -1.98
CA THR A 120 0.84 -6.83 -2.22
C THR A 120 0.83 -7.56 -0.91
N TYR A 121 -0.37 -7.94 -0.50
CA TYR A 121 -0.48 -8.94 0.55
C TYR A 121 0.24 -10.20 0.06
N GLU A 122 1.09 -10.81 0.89
CA GLU A 122 1.35 -12.23 0.66
C GLU A 122 -0.01 -12.88 0.52
N SER A 123 -0.25 -13.53 -0.62
CA SER A 123 -1.45 -14.32 -0.82
C SER A 123 -1.51 -15.31 0.33
N GLN A 124 -2.26 -14.99 1.37
CA GLN A 124 -2.50 -15.91 2.46
C GLN A 124 -3.15 -17.12 1.79
N THR A 125 -2.45 -18.24 1.78
CA THR A 125 -3.02 -19.48 1.26
C THR A 125 -4.16 -19.84 2.20
N VAL A 126 -5.37 -19.41 1.84
CA VAL A 126 -6.58 -19.77 2.57
C VAL A 126 -6.78 -21.26 2.35
N THR A 127 -6.26 -22.05 3.29
CA THR A 127 -6.53 -23.49 3.30
C THR A 127 -7.95 -23.68 3.78
N THR A 128 -8.90 -23.67 2.84
CA THR A 128 -10.29 -24.01 3.15
C THR A 128 -10.36 -25.49 3.49
N MET A 129 -10.40 -25.83 4.78
CA MET A 129 -10.80 -27.17 5.19
C MET A 129 -12.33 -27.26 5.13
N VAL A 130 -12.86 -27.89 4.08
CA VAL A 130 -14.29 -28.20 4.01
C VAL A 130 -14.56 -29.39 4.94
N ILE A 131 -15.21 -29.15 6.08
CA ILE A 131 -15.68 -30.23 6.97
C ILE A 131 -17.15 -30.51 6.61
N PRO A 132 -17.48 -31.60 5.90
CA PRO A 132 -18.87 -31.92 5.60
C PRO A 132 -19.57 -32.41 6.88
N THR A 133 -20.44 -31.59 7.48
CA THR A 133 -21.29 -32.02 8.59
C THR A 133 -22.62 -32.54 8.02
N PHE A 134 -22.76 -33.87 7.94
CA PHE A 134 -23.85 -34.54 7.23
C PHE A 134 -25.21 -34.58 7.95
N LYS A 135 -25.56 -33.53 8.72
CA LYS A 135 -26.87 -33.47 9.41
C LYS A 135 -27.59 -32.11 9.41
N SER A 136 -27.03 -31.06 8.84
CA SER A 136 -27.75 -29.80 8.60
C SER A 136 -27.03 -29.00 7.51
N GLN A 137 -27.78 -28.34 6.64
CA GLN A 137 -27.32 -27.65 5.42
C GLN A 137 -26.53 -26.37 5.73
N THR A 138 -25.43 -26.50 6.46
CA THR A 138 -24.57 -25.38 6.87
C THR A 138 -23.13 -25.75 6.58
N VAL A 139 -22.47 -24.95 5.74
CA VAL A 139 -21.02 -25.05 5.47
C VAL A 139 -20.34 -23.99 6.32
N THR A 140 -19.57 -24.42 7.31
CA THR A 140 -18.73 -23.50 8.10
C THR A 140 -17.37 -23.41 7.42
N ILE A 141 -17.05 -22.25 6.84
CA ILE A 141 -15.72 -21.97 6.30
C ILE A 141 -14.92 -21.31 7.41
N MET A 142 -13.91 -22.00 7.93
CA MET A 142 -12.97 -21.39 8.84
C MET A 142 -11.89 -20.71 8.01
N VAL A 143 -11.93 -19.37 7.93
CA VAL A 143 -10.84 -18.57 7.39
C VAL A 143 -9.92 -18.27 8.57
N ILE A 144 -8.68 -18.78 8.52
CA ILE A 144 -7.66 -18.47 9.53
C ILE A 144 -6.65 -17.55 8.85
N PRO A 145 -6.84 -16.22 8.87
CA PRO A 145 -5.77 -15.32 8.51
C PRO A 145 -4.76 -15.22 9.66
N THR A 146 -3.50 -14.92 9.35
CA THR A 146 -2.40 -14.93 10.32
C THR A 146 -2.43 -13.79 11.35
N TYR A 147 -3.44 -12.91 11.33
CA TYR A 147 -3.50 -11.80 12.31
C TYR A 147 -4.87 -11.52 12.97
N GLU A 148 -6.01 -11.94 12.45
CA GLU A 148 -7.26 -11.88 13.25
C GLU A 148 -8.31 -12.87 12.73
N SER A 149 -8.71 -13.85 13.55
CA SER A 149 -9.72 -14.82 13.15
C SER A 149 -11.09 -14.16 13.05
N GLN A 150 -11.55 -13.83 11.84
CA GLN A 150 -12.95 -13.50 11.59
C GLN A 150 -13.72 -14.73 11.10
N ILE A 151 -14.77 -15.08 11.82
CA ILE A 151 -15.68 -16.17 11.42
C ILE A 151 -16.76 -15.57 10.51
N VAL A 152 -16.68 -15.84 9.22
CA VAL A 152 -17.72 -15.46 8.25
C VAL A 152 -18.64 -16.67 8.03
N THR A 153 -19.91 -16.54 8.42
CA THR A 153 -20.93 -17.55 8.15
C THR A 153 -21.77 -17.10 6.97
N ILE A 154 -21.61 -17.78 5.82
CA ILE A 154 -22.43 -17.52 4.63
C ILE A 154 -23.52 -18.60 4.51
N PRO A 155 -24.81 -18.23 4.46
CA PRO A 155 -25.87 -19.16 4.11
C PRO A 155 -25.76 -19.49 2.62
N VAL A 156 -25.35 -20.71 2.28
CA VAL A 156 -25.35 -21.20 0.90
C VAL A 156 -26.66 -21.93 0.60
N SER A 157 -27.29 -21.59 -0.54
CA SER A 157 -28.58 -22.18 -0.93
C SER A 157 -28.41 -23.51 -1.68
N SER A 158 -27.21 -23.75 -2.23
CA SER A 158 -26.87 -24.99 -2.94
C SER A 158 -25.36 -25.24 -3.03
N PRO A 159 -24.92 -26.50 -3.24
CA PRO A 159 -23.50 -26.86 -3.35
C PRO A 159 -22.75 -26.27 -4.57
N SER A 160 -23.43 -25.63 -5.53
CA SER A 160 -22.83 -25.13 -6.78
C SER A 160 -22.42 -23.65 -6.77
N GLU A 161 -22.70 -22.88 -5.70
CA GLU A 161 -22.39 -21.44 -5.65
C GLU A 161 -20.95 -21.09 -5.27
N VAL A 162 -20.14 -22.06 -4.82
CA VAL A 162 -18.79 -21.82 -4.24
C VAL A 162 -17.71 -21.37 -5.25
N ALA A 163 -18.03 -21.18 -6.52
CA ALA A 163 -17.06 -20.88 -7.57
C ALA A 163 -17.10 -19.44 -8.13
N SER A 164 -17.88 -18.51 -7.56
CA SER A 164 -18.06 -17.18 -8.17
C SER A 164 -18.04 -16.01 -7.19
N MET A 165 -17.23 -16.09 -6.13
CA MET A 165 -17.06 -14.99 -5.19
C MET A 165 -15.79 -14.20 -5.51
N CYS A 166 -15.80 -13.48 -6.64
CA CYS A 166 -15.01 -12.26 -6.78
C CYS A 166 -15.83 -11.16 -6.10
N ILE A 167 -15.27 -10.55 -5.06
CA ILE A 167 -15.88 -9.44 -4.33
C ILE A 167 -15.95 -8.27 -5.31
N GLN A 168 -17.17 -7.95 -5.76
CA GLN A 168 -17.42 -6.79 -6.59
C GLN A 168 -17.28 -5.54 -5.72
N CYS A 169 -16.37 -4.65 -6.10
CA CYS A 169 -16.37 -3.26 -5.68
C CYS A 169 -17.61 -2.59 -6.30
N ASP A 170 -18.54 -2.12 -5.47
CA ASP A 170 -19.71 -1.30 -5.84
C ASP A 170 -19.30 0.16 -6.12
#